data_AF-A0A0C6F7B5-F1
#
_entry.id   AF-A0A0C6F7B5-F1
#
_cell.length_a   1.000
_cell.length_b   1.000
_cell.length_c   1.000
_cell.angle_alpha   90.00
_cell.angle_beta   90.00
_cell.angle_gamma   90.00
#
_symmetry.space_group_name_H-M   'P 1'
#
loop_
_entity.id
_entity.type
_entity.pdbx_description
1 polymer ?
#
loop_
_entity_poly.entity_id
_entity_poly.type
_entity_poly.pdbx_seq_one_letter_code
_entity_poly.pdbx_strand_id
1 'polypeptide(L)'
;MAIVLAAVLLLSGPSRAQVIDPRDDEAVVTASGQSTAIAMACGKIDHAAAALRRADLQKRFTSKGMAAATFARLYDTAVDGMTTTAKANPAATRAGCERLGRLGAEP
;
A
#
# COMPACT_ATOMS: atom_id res chain seq x y z
N MET A 1 -15.02 12.51 54.70
CA MET A 1 -13.89 13.28 54.14
C MET A 1 -13.08 12.34 53.27
N ALA A 2 -12.80 12.79 52.05
CA ALA A 2 -12.05 12.06 51.03
C ALA A 2 -10.58 11.91 51.42
N ILE A 3 -9.90 10.88 50.90
CA ILE A 3 -8.66 10.99 50.13
C ILE A 3 -8.56 9.76 49.22
N VAL A 4 -8.51 10.07 47.93
CA VAL A 4 -8.27 9.20 46.79
C VAL A 4 -6.76 8.97 46.68
N LEU A 5 -6.30 7.72 46.57
CA LEU A 5 -5.00 7.42 45.98
C LEU A 5 -5.17 6.31 44.94
N ALA A 6 -5.40 6.75 43.72
CA ALA A 6 -5.33 5.95 42.51
C ALA A 6 -3.85 5.64 42.21
N ALA A 7 -3.40 4.44 42.60
CA ALA A 7 -2.16 3.88 42.08
C ALA A 7 -2.48 3.13 40.78
N VAL A 8 -2.41 3.90 39.70
CA VAL A 8 -2.13 3.47 38.33
C VAL A 8 -1.07 2.37 38.36
N LEU A 9 -1.40 1.14 37.96
CA LEU A 9 -0.48 0.13 37.44
C LEU A 9 -1.29 -1.13 37.10
N LEU A 10 -0.93 -1.77 35.99
CA LEU A 10 -1.53 -2.99 35.40
C LEU A 10 -2.57 -2.78 34.29
N LEU A 11 -2.50 -1.67 33.56
CA LEU A 11 -2.78 -1.69 32.11
C LEU A 11 -1.56 -2.28 31.36
N SER A 12 -1.07 -3.43 31.82
CA SER A 12 -0.29 -4.35 31.00
C SER A 12 -1.27 -5.09 30.11
N GLY A 13 -2.02 -4.33 29.30
CA GLY A 13 -2.75 -4.94 28.20
C GLY A 13 -1.71 -5.65 27.35
N PRO A 14 -1.90 -6.93 26.99
CA PRO A 14 -1.06 -7.51 25.97
C PRO A 14 -1.23 -6.59 24.77
N SER A 15 -0.14 -5.92 24.37
CA SER A 15 -0.06 -5.35 23.05
C SER A 15 -0.40 -6.52 22.14
N ARG A 16 -1.64 -6.56 21.65
CA ARG A 16 -2.04 -7.51 20.64
C ARG A 16 -1.16 -7.13 19.47
N ALA A 17 -0.01 -7.79 19.36
CA ALA A 17 0.65 -7.99 18.10
C ALA A 17 -0.47 -8.56 17.23
N GLN A 18 -1.10 -7.68 16.45
CA GLN A 18 -1.97 -8.12 15.38
C GLN A 18 -1.03 -8.98 14.55
N VAL A 19 -1.23 -10.29 14.64
CA VAL A 19 -0.54 -11.23 13.77
C VAL A 19 -1.06 -10.86 12.40
N ILE A 20 -0.35 -9.95 11.74
CA ILE A 20 -0.61 -9.62 10.34
C ILE A 20 -0.33 -10.92 9.62
N ASP A 21 -1.37 -11.53 9.08
CA ASP A 21 -1.23 -12.77 8.34
C ASP A 21 -0.26 -12.48 7.18
N PRO A 22 0.80 -13.29 6.98
CA PRO A 22 1.69 -13.13 5.83
C PRO A 22 0.93 -13.04 4.49
N ARG A 23 -0.26 -13.63 4.38
CA ARG A 23 -1.16 -13.50 3.23
C ARG A 23 -1.70 -12.09 3.02
N ASP A 24 -1.92 -11.34 4.10
CA ASP A 24 -2.33 -9.94 4.03
C ASP A 24 -1.18 -9.08 3.47
N ASP A 25 0.06 -9.37 3.85
CA ASP A 25 1.22 -8.63 3.33
C ASP A 25 1.43 -8.89 1.82
N GLU A 26 1.26 -10.11 1.32
CA GLU A 26 1.33 -10.39 -0.13
C GLU A 26 0.23 -9.68 -0.91
N ALA A 27 -1.00 -9.65 -0.38
CA ALA A 27 -2.11 -8.93 -0.98
C ALA A 27 -1.86 -7.42 -1.02
N VAL A 28 -1.31 -6.85 0.06
CA VAL A 28 -0.98 -5.42 0.13
C VAL A 28 0.16 -5.08 -0.84
N VAL A 29 1.19 -5.94 -0.99
CA VAL A 29 2.25 -5.72 -1.99
C VAL A 29 1.68 -5.73 -3.40
N THR A 30 0.82 -6.69 -3.72
CA THR A 30 0.16 -6.80 -5.03
C THR A 30 -0.71 -5.57 -5.31
N ALA A 31 -1.55 -5.16 -4.36
CA ALA A 31 -2.38 -3.95 -4.48
C ALA A 31 -1.52 -2.67 -4.60
N SER A 32 -0.37 -2.62 -3.92
CA SER A 32 0.58 -1.52 -4.01
C SER A 32 1.22 -1.42 -5.41
N GLY A 33 1.51 -2.56 -6.05
CA GLY A 33 1.98 -2.59 -7.44
C GLY A 33 0.91 -2.12 -8.42
N GLN A 34 -0.31 -2.64 -8.30
CA GLN A 34 -1.44 -2.23 -9.15
C GLN A 34 -1.74 -0.73 -9.02
N SER A 35 -1.80 -0.21 -7.79
CA SER A 35 -2.05 1.22 -7.55
C SER A 35 -0.93 2.10 -8.10
N THR A 36 0.33 1.66 -8.06
CA THR A 36 1.46 2.37 -8.67
C THR A 36 1.29 2.47 -10.18
N ALA A 37 0.95 1.36 -10.84
CA ALA A 37 0.70 1.34 -12.29
C ALA A 37 -0.48 2.26 -12.68
N ILE A 38 -1.58 2.25 -11.91
CA ILE A 38 -2.71 3.16 -12.14
C ILE A 38 -2.28 4.62 -11.96
N ALA A 39 -1.54 4.94 -10.90
CA ALA A 39 -1.08 6.30 -10.65
C ALA A 39 -0.18 6.82 -11.78
N MET A 40 0.69 5.97 -12.33
CA MET A 40 1.50 6.29 -13.51
C MET A 40 0.63 6.48 -14.76
N ALA A 41 -0.30 5.56 -15.01
CA ALA A 41 -1.21 5.64 -16.16
C ALA A 41 -2.11 6.90 -16.12
N CYS A 42 -2.48 7.35 -14.93
CA CYS A 42 -3.23 8.59 -14.71
C CYS A 42 -2.34 9.85 -14.66
N GLY A 43 -1.03 9.74 -14.88
CA GLY A 43 -0.09 10.86 -14.84
C GLY A 43 0.05 11.51 -13.45
N LYS A 44 -0.29 10.79 -12.38
CA LYS A 44 -0.22 11.29 -10.99
C LYS A 44 1.17 11.16 -10.38
N ILE A 45 1.95 10.19 -10.86
CA ILE A 45 3.35 10.01 -10.52
C ILE A 45 4.14 9.70 -11.80
N ASP A 46 5.40 10.10 -11.83
CA ASP A 46 6.33 9.69 -12.87
C ASP A 46 7.10 8.41 -12.49
N HIS A 47 7.99 7.97 -13.37
CA HIS A 47 8.83 6.78 -13.13
C HIS A 47 9.80 6.95 -11.94
N ALA A 48 10.29 8.17 -11.68
CA ALA A 48 11.22 8.42 -10.58
C ALA A 48 10.49 8.31 -9.23
N ALA A 49 9.30 8.91 -9.12
CA ALA A 49 8.42 8.79 -7.97
C ALA A 49 7.95 7.34 -7.74
N ALA A 50 7.66 6.60 -8.81
CA ALA A 50 7.35 5.17 -8.73
C ALA A 50 8.54 4.35 -8.18
N ALA A 51 9.76 4.63 -8.62
CA ALA A 51 10.96 3.95 -8.13
C ALA A 51 11.21 4.23 -6.63
N LEU A 52 11.05 5.48 -6.19
CA LEU A 52 11.15 5.85 -4.78
C LEU A 52 10.09 5.13 -3.93
N ARG A 53 8.84 5.08 -4.43
CA ARG A 53 7.75 4.36 -3.76
C ARG A 53 8.05 2.86 -3.64
N ARG A 54 8.55 2.23 -4.71
CA ARG A 54 8.96 0.82 -4.69
C ARG A 54 10.03 0.56 -3.63
N ALA A 55 11.06 1.42 -3.56
CA ALA A 55 12.14 1.28 -2.58
C ALA A 55 11.63 1.43 -1.14
N ASP A 56 10.76 2.39 -0.87
CA ASP A 56 10.16 2.59 0.46
C ASP A 56 9.29 1.39 0.87
N LEU A 57 8.45 0.89 -0.04
CA LEU A 57 7.64 -0.31 0.20
C LEU A 57 8.52 -1.54 0.44
N GLN A 58 9.58 -1.74 -0.35
CA GLN A 58 10.52 -2.84 -0.15
C GLN A 58 11.10 -2.78 1.26
N LYS A 59 11.58 -1.61 1.71
CA LYS A 59 12.11 -1.42 3.06
C LYS A 59 11.08 -1.78 4.14
N ARG A 60 9.82 -1.33 3.98
CA ARG A 60 8.73 -1.63 4.92
C ARG A 60 8.45 -3.14 5.00
N PHE A 61 8.29 -3.82 3.87
CA PHE A 61 7.97 -5.24 3.87
C PHE A 61 9.16 -6.12 4.29
N THR A 62 10.39 -5.71 3.99
CA THR A 62 11.57 -6.37 4.56
C THR A 62 11.62 -6.24 6.08
N SER A 63 11.25 -5.08 6.65
CA SER A 63 11.16 -4.93 8.12
C SER A 63 10.10 -5.82 8.78
N LYS A 64 9.12 -6.29 8.00
CA LYS A 64 8.09 -7.25 8.41
C LYS A 64 8.50 -8.71 8.20
N GLY A 65 9.70 -8.97 7.67
CA GLY A 65 10.22 -10.30 7.42
C GLY A 65 10.00 -10.84 6.00
N MET A 66 9.44 -10.04 5.08
CA MET A 66 9.33 -10.45 3.67
C MET A 66 10.69 -10.39 2.98
N ALA A 67 11.08 -11.50 2.33
CA ALA A 67 12.29 -11.53 1.51
C ALA A 67 12.20 -10.52 0.35
N ALA A 68 13.28 -9.78 0.11
CA ALA A 68 13.33 -8.77 -0.96
C ALA A 68 12.99 -9.34 -2.34
N ALA A 69 13.40 -10.58 -2.63
CA ALA A 69 13.05 -11.27 -3.87
C ALA A 69 11.54 -11.56 -3.99
N THR A 70 10.90 -11.95 -2.89
CA THR A 70 9.44 -12.16 -2.85
C THR A 70 8.69 -10.86 -3.06
N PHE A 71 9.11 -9.78 -2.40
CA PHE A 71 8.56 -8.44 -2.62
C PHE A 71 8.67 -8.03 -4.10
N ALA A 72 9.88 -8.11 -4.66
CA ALA A 72 10.14 -7.72 -6.05
C ALA A 72 9.25 -8.51 -7.03
N ARG A 73 9.20 -9.84 -6.88
CA ARG A 73 8.35 -10.68 -7.71
C ARG A 73 6.88 -10.26 -7.67
N LEU A 74 6.31 -10.10 -6.48
CA LEU A 74 4.90 -9.74 -6.31
C LEU A 74 4.60 -8.33 -6.83
N TYR A 75 5.40 -7.36 -6.43
CA TYR A 75 5.21 -5.96 -6.80
C TYR A 75 5.39 -5.73 -8.30
N ASP A 76 6.49 -6.23 -8.87
CA ASP A 76 6.83 -5.99 -10.29
C ASP A 76 5.83 -6.71 -11.20
N THR A 77 5.43 -7.95 -10.88
CA THR A 77 4.37 -8.67 -11.62
C THR A 77 3.04 -7.88 -11.61
N ALA A 78 2.69 -7.29 -10.47
CA ALA A 78 1.47 -6.51 -10.34
C ALA A 78 1.53 -5.19 -11.13
N VAL A 79 2.69 -4.52 -11.14
CA VAL A 79 2.93 -3.32 -11.96
C VAL A 79 2.83 -3.65 -13.44
N ASP A 80 3.48 -4.72 -13.89
CA ASP A 80 3.51 -5.12 -15.30
C ASP A 80 2.13 -5.56 -15.81
N GLY A 81 1.42 -6.38 -15.03
CA GLY A 81 0.08 -6.86 -15.36
C GLY A 81 -0.93 -5.71 -15.46
N MET A 82 -0.90 -4.78 -14.50
CA MET A 82 -1.79 -3.62 -14.53
C MET A 82 -1.41 -2.62 -15.62
N THR A 83 -0.11 -2.41 -15.87
CA THR A 83 0.37 -1.59 -17.00
C THR A 83 -0.12 -2.16 -18.33
N THR A 84 -0.03 -3.48 -18.51
CA THR A 84 -0.53 -4.17 -19.71
C THR A 84 -2.03 -3.98 -19.85
N THR A 85 -2.79 -4.15 -18.76
CA THR A 85 -4.24 -3.94 -18.74
C THR A 85 -4.62 -2.50 -19.11
N ALA A 86 -3.91 -1.51 -18.56
CA ALA A 86 -4.14 -0.11 -18.86
C ALA A 86 -3.85 0.25 -20.32
N LYS A 87 -2.77 -0.31 -20.88
CA LYS A 87 -2.43 -0.14 -22.30
C LYS A 87 -3.43 -0.81 -23.24
N ALA A 88 -3.98 -1.96 -22.85
CA ALA A 88 -4.96 -2.69 -23.64
C ALA A 88 -6.31 -1.97 -23.72
N ASN A 89 -6.66 -1.13 -22.74
CA ASN A 89 -7.93 -0.42 -22.72
C ASN A 89 -7.79 1.07 -22.29
N PRO A 90 -7.22 1.91 -23.18
CA PRO A 90 -6.90 3.30 -22.83
C PRO A 90 -8.15 4.14 -22.53
N ALA A 91 -9.29 3.85 -23.15
CA ALA A 91 -10.55 4.55 -22.89
C ALA A 91 -11.07 4.26 -21.47
N ALA A 92 -11.07 3.00 -21.05
CA ALA A 92 -11.46 2.62 -19.70
C ALA A 92 -10.50 3.18 -18.65
N THR A 93 -9.18 3.17 -18.92
CA THR A 93 -8.18 3.77 -18.04
C THR A 93 -8.44 5.27 -17.87
N ARG A 94 -8.64 6.01 -18.96
CA ARG A 94 -8.94 7.45 -18.90
C ARG A 94 -10.20 7.74 -18.06
N ALA A 95 -11.29 7.02 -18.33
CA ALA A 95 -12.53 7.17 -17.57
C ALA A 95 -12.34 6.85 -16.06
N GLY A 96 -11.52 5.85 -15.74
CA GLY A 96 -11.12 5.52 -14.38
C GLY A 96 -10.34 6.64 -13.70
N CYS A 97 -9.35 7.21 -14.40
CA CYS A 97 -8.55 8.34 -13.91
C CYS A 97 -9.41 9.59 -13.66
N GLU A 98 -10.35 9.90 -14.56
CA GLU A 98 -11.30 11.01 -14.41
C GLU A 98 -12.25 10.80 -13.21
N ARG A 99 -12.69 9.56 -12.97
CA ARG A 99 -13.49 9.21 -11.79
C ARG A 99 -12.69 9.38 -10.49
N LEU A 100 -11.46 8.88 -10.44
CA LEU A 100 -10.57 9.05 -9.28
C LEU A 100 -10.29 10.52 -8.98
N GLY A 101 -10.10 11.35 -10.02
CA GLY A 101 -9.92 12.79 -9.86
C GLY A 101 -11.12 13.50 -9.22
N ARG A 102 -12.35 13.03 -9.49
CA ARG A 102 -13.57 13.59 -8.89
C ARG A 102 -13.75 13.19 -7.42
N LEU A 103 -13.42 11.94 -7.07
CA LEU A 103 -13.51 11.45 -5.67
C LEU A 103 -12.45 12.12 -4.76
N GLY A 104 -11.29 12.48 -5.31
CA GLY A 104 -10.26 13.23 -4.58
C GLY A 104 -10.49 14.75 -4.52
N ALA A 105 -11.57 15.24 -5.12
CA ALA A 105 -11.92 16.66 -5.20
C ALA A 105 -13.25 16.98 -4.49
N GLU A 106 -13.77 16.06 -3.68
CA GLU A 106 -14.87 16.40 -2.74
C GLU A 106 -14.38 17.51 -1.78
N PRO A 107 -15.18 18.59 -1.59
CA PRO A 107 -14.81 19.72 -0.76
C PRO A 107 -14.74 19.40 0.74
#